data_AF-A0A2V9M2G0-F1
#
_entry.id   AF-A0A2V9M2G0-F1
#
_cell.length_a   1.000
_cell.length_b   1.000
_cell.length_c   1.000
_cell.angle_alpha   90.00
_cell.angle_beta   90.00
_cell.angle_gamma   90.00
#
_symmetry.space_group_name_H-M   'P 1'
#
loop_
_entity.id
_entity.type
_entity.pdbx_description
1 polymer ?
#
loop_
_entity_poly.entity_id
_entity_poly.type
_entity_poly.pdbx_seq_one_letter_code
_entity_poly.pdbx_strand_id
1 'polypeptide(L)'
;MSTVILVPVKDPAKAKARMAPILTAEERSLLAQTMFEDLAEALCAPPERHVVLVTNSEAASERARSLGWRVLWEEEQISESNSVD
;
A
#
# COMPACT_ATOMS: atom_id res chain seq x y z
N MET A 1 6.13 12.63 21.89
CA MET A 1 5.97 11.24 21.40
C MET A 1 5.93 11.31 19.89
N SER A 2 6.75 10.55 19.17
CA SER A 2 6.72 10.47 17.70
C SER A 2 5.75 9.37 17.27
N THR A 3 4.76 9.70 16.44
CA THR A 3 3.83 8.72 15.87
C THR A 3 4.38 8.19 14.55
N VAL A 4 4.36 6.87 14.39
CA VAL A 4 4.70 6.21 13.12
C VAL A 4 3.41 5.64 12.51
N ILE A 5 3.21 5.89 11.22
CA ILE A 5 2.08 5.36 10.45
C ILE A 5 2.62 4.23 9.58
N LEU A 6 2.16 3.01 9.84
CA LEU A 6 2.49 1.84 9.04
C LEU A 6 1.40 1.60 8.00
N VAL A 7 1.79 1.50 6.73
CA VAL A 7 0.86 1.35 5.61
C VAL A 7 1.22 0.08 4.85
N PRO A 8 0.45 -1.02 4.98
CA PRO A 8 0.64 -2.21 4.15
C PRO A 8 -0.02 -2.02 2.79
N VAL A 9 0.74 -2.15 1.71
CA VAL A 9 0.25 -2.11 0.33
C VAL A 9 0.68 -3.35 -0.41
N LYS A 10 -0.29 -4.10 -0.93
CA LYS A 10 -0.05 -5.25 -1.81
C LYS A 10 0.17 -4.77 -3.23
N ASP A 11 0.87 -5.56 -4.03
CA ASP A 11 0.96 -5.36 -5.47
C ASP A 11 -0.45 -5.14 -6.08
N PRO A 12 -0.68 -3.97 -6.73
CA PRO A 12 -1.93 -3.66 -7.42
C PRO A 12 -2.38 -4.76 -8.40
N ALA A 13 -1.45 -5.48 -9.02
CA ALA A 13 -1.77 -6.57 -9.95
C ALA A 13 -2.54 -7.74 -9.29
N LYS A 14 -2.37 -7.93 -7.99
CA LYS A 14 -3.03 -8.98 -7.18
C LYS A 14 -4.05 -8.41 -6.20
N ALA A 15 -4.27 -7.10 -6.22
CA ALA A 15 -5.13 -6.43 -5.27
C ALA A 15 -6.62 -6.72 -5.51
N LYS A 16 -7.40 -6.49 -4.45
CA LYS A 16 -8.87 -6.51 -4.48
C LYS A 16 -9.48 -7.80 -5.04
N ALA A 17 -8.83 -8.96 -4.86
CA ALA A 17 -9.29 -10.25 -5.41
C ALA A 17 -10.79 -10.56 -5.15
N ARG A 18 -11.32 -10.16 -3.98
CA ARG A 18 -12.76 -10.30 -3.65
C ARG A 18 -13.71 -9.51 -4.57
N MET A 19 -13.21 -8.53 -5.30
CA MET A 19 -13.96 -7.72 -6.28
C MET A 19 -13.89 -8.27 -7.70
N ALA A 20 -13.21 -9.40 -7.94
CA ALA A 20 -13.16 -10.05 -9.24
C ALA A 20 -14.53 -10.35 -9.89
N PRO A 21 -15.63 -10.59 -9.15
CA PRO A 21 -16.95 -10.76 -9.76
C PRO A 21 -17.52 -9.52 -10.45
N ILE A 22 -16.99 -8.33 -10.16
CA ILE A 22 -17.52 -7.04 -10.63
C ILE A 22 -16.49 -6.15 -11.33
N LEU A 23 -15.19 -6.45 -11.18
CA LEU A 23 -14.10 -5.69 -11.79
C LEU A 23 -13.07 -6.62 -12.44
N THR A 24 -12.64 -6.25 -13.65
CA THR A 24 -11.51 -6.85 -14.36
C THR A 24 -10.20 -6.67 -13.58
N ALA A 25 -9.15 -7.40 -13.96
CA ALA A 25 -7.84 -7.25 -13.33
C ALA A 25 -7.27 -5.83 -13.48
N GLU A 26 -7.50 -5.20 -14.64
CA GLU A 26 -7.08 -3.83 -14.93
C GLU A 26 -7.82 -2.82 -14.05
N GLU A 27 -9.16 -2.91 -13.96
CA GLU A 27 -9.96 -2.03 -13.11
C GLU A 27 -9.59 -2.18 -11.63
N ARG A 28 -9.27 -3.39 -11.17
CA ARG A 28 -8.80 -3.61 -9.80
C ARG A 28 -7.42 -3.00 -9.54
N SER A 29 -6.51 -3.09 -10.52
CA SER A 29 -5.18 -2.46 -10.43
C SER A 29 -5.32 -0.94 -10.40
N LEU A 30 -6.12 -0.37 -11.30
CA LEU A 30 -6.41 1.07 -11.33
C LEU A 30 -7.02 1.54 -10.00
N LEU A 31 -8.02 0.82 -9.50
CA LEU A 31 -8.64 1.13 -8.20
C LEU A 31 -7.62 1.10 -7.06
N ALA A 32 -6.73 0.11 -7.03
CA ALA A 32 -5.70 0.02 -6.01
C ALA A 32 -4.70 1.19 -6.07
N GLN A 33 -4.31 1.61 -7.28
CA GLN A 33 -3.45 2.77 -7.50
C GLN A 33 -4.13 4.07 -7.08
N THR A 34 -5.39 4.30 -7.49
CA THR A 34 -6.15 5.50 -7.10
C THR A 34 -6.28 5.61 -5.58
N MET A 35 -6.64 4.51 -4.90
CA MET A 35 -6.73 4.49 -3.44
C MET A 35 -5.39 4.77 -2.74
N PHE A 36 -4.27 4.37 -3.35
CA PHE A 36 -2.95 4.68 -2.81
C PHE A 36 -2.63 6.18 -2.92
N GLU A 37 -2.98 6.81 -4.03
CA GLU A 37 -2.82 8.26 -4.19
C GLU A 37 -3.73 9.04 -3.24
N ASP A 38 -4.98 8.62 -3.04
CA ASP A 38 -5.89 9.22 -2.06
C ASP A 38 -5.29 9.15 -0.63
N LEU A 39 -4.67 8.01 -0.30
CA LEU A 39 -3.97 7.83 0.98
C LEU A 39 -2.73 8.73 1.07
N ALA A 40 -1.94 8.83 0.00
CA ALA A 40 -0.77 9.70 -0.05
C ALA A 40 -1.14 11.17 0.17
N GLU A 41 -2.21 11.64 -0.47
CA GLU A 41 -2.74 12.98 -0.28
C GLU A 41 -3.19 13.20 1.18
N ALA A 42 -3.94 12.27 1.75
CA ALA A 42 -4.39 12.35 3.14
C ALA A 42 -3.23 12.36 4.16
N LEU A 43 -2.11 11.72 3.82
CA LEU A 43 -0.91 11.64 4.65
C LEU A 43 0.12 12.74 4.38
N CYS A 44 -0.12 13.63 3.40
CA CYS A 44 0.72 14.79 3.08
C CYS A 44 0.73 15.88 4.19
N ALA A 45 -0.03 15.67 5.27
CA ALA A 45 -0.15 16.57 6.42
C ALA A 45 1.12 16.55 7.33
N PRO A 46 1.29 17.53 8.25
CA PRO A 46 2.55 18.21 8.63
C PRO A 46 3.81 17.32 8.84
N PRO A 47 5.01 17.92 8.68
CA PRO A 47 6.33 17.24 8.56
C PRO A 47 6.73 16.28 9.69
N GLU A 48 5.94 16.17 10.75
CA GLU A 48 6.17 15.32 11.91
C GLU A 48 5.65 13.88 11.72
N ARG A 49 4.97 13.57 10.62
CA ARG A 49 4.46 12.21 10.34
C ARG A 49 5.53 11.33 9.73
N HIS A 50 5.98 10.32 10.48
CA HIS A 50 6.84 9.26 9.97
C HIS A 50 5.99 8.16 9.32
N VAL A 51 5.89 8.17 8.00
CA VAL A 51 5.18 7.13 7.26
C VAL A 51 6.15 6.03 6.81
N VAL A 52 5.77 4.79 7.06
CA VAL A 52 6.48 3.60 6.61
C VAL A 52 5.54 2.75 5.75
N LEU A 53 5.88 2.61 4.47
CA LEU A 53 5.20 1.71 3.55
C LEU A 53 5.79 0.30 3.70
N VAL A 54 4.95 -0.71 3.87
CA VAL A 54 5.31 -2.13 3.76
C VAL A 54 4.74 -2.66 2.45
N THR A 55 5.59 -3.08 1.52
CA THR A 55 5.14 -3.52 0.19
C THR A 55 6.14 -4.44 -0.51
N ASN A 56 5.64 -5.22 -1.46
CA ASN A 56 6.42 -5.95 -2.46
C ASN A 56 6.22 -5.39 -3.88
N SER A 57 5.61 -4.20 -3.99
CA SER A 57 5.36 -3.52 -5.25
C SER A 57 6.46 -2.50 -5.52
N GLU A 58 7.12 -2.64 -6.67
CA GLU A 58 8.12 -1.65 -7.11
C GLU A 58 7.47 -0.28 -7.35
N ALA A 59 6.35 -0.24 -8.06
CA ALA A 59 5.61 1.00 -8.33
C ALA A 59 5.18 1.74 -7.04
N ALA A 60 4.64 1.02 -6.05
CA ALA A 60 4.28 1.64 -4.77
C ALA A 60 5.52 2.11 -3.99
N SER A 61 6.62 1.36 -4.07
CA SER A 61 7.90 1.72 -3.42
C SER A 61 8.50 3.00 -4.01
N GLU A 62 8.54 3.13 -5.33
CA GLU A 62 9.02 4.33 -6.01
C GLU A 62 8.18 5.55 -5.64
N ARG A 63 6.86 5.39 -5.66
CA ARG A 63 5.94 6.48 -5.31
C ARG A 63 6.09 6.90 -3.85
N ALA A 64 6.17 5.97 -2.90
CA ALA A 64 6.39 6.28 -1.49
C ALA A 64 7.73 7.00 -1.25
N ARG A 65 8.80 6.59 -1.94
CA ARG A 65 10.09 7.30 -1.87
C ARG A 65 9.98 8.73 -2.39
N SER A 66 9.22 8.97 -3.47
CA SER A 66 8.96 10.33 -3.99
C SER A 66 8.23 11.23 -3.00
N LEU A 67 7.47 10.64 -2.06
CA LEU A 67 6.75 11.33 -1.00
C LEU A 67 7.58 11.48 0.29
N GLY A 68 8.83 11.02 0.30
CA GLY A 68 9.70 11.05 1.49
C GLY A 68 9.39 9.97 2.53
N TRP A 69 8.58 8.97 2.20
CA TRP A 69 8.25 7.88 3.11
C TRP A 69 9.36 6.84 3.14
N ARG A 70 9.50 6.15 4.28
CA ARG A 70 10.37 4.97 4.36
C ARG A 70 9.66 3.77 3.74
N VAL A 71 10.41 2.91 3.06
CA VAL A 71 9.90 1.65 2.50
C VAL A 71 10.54 0.48 3.24
N LEU A 72 9.71 -0.46 3.68
CA LEU A 72 10.08 -1.79 4.10
C LEU A 72 9.62 -2.76 3.01
N TRP A 73 10.58 -3.41 2.37
CA TRP A 73 10.27 -4.43 1.38
C TRP A 73 9.80 -5.71 2.07
N GLU A 74 8.70 -6.27 1.60
CA GLU A 74 8.12 -7.51 2.11
C GLU A 74 8.37 -8.63 1.11
N GLU A 75 9.16 -9.64 1.45
CA GLU A 75 9.47 -10.75 0.54
C GLU A 75 8.27 -11.70 0.35
N GLU A 76 7.46 -11.90 1.40
CA GLU A 76 6.25 -12.72 1.38
C GLU A 76 5.08 -12.03 2.07
N GLN A 77 3.95 -11.93 1.36
CA GLN A 77 2.70 -11.40 1.92
C GLN A 77 1.82 -12.51 2.46
N ILE A 78 2.05 -12.89 3.71
CA ILE A 78 1.19 -13.83 4.43
C ILE A 78 0.00 -13.04 4.98
N SER A 79 -1.21 -13.38 4.53
CA SER A 79 -2.43 -12.80 5.11
C SER A 79 -2.52 -13.18 6.58
N GLU A 80 -2.99 -12.30 7.46
CA GLU A 80 -3.38 -12.64 8.84
C GLU A 80 -4.22 -13.93 8.87
N SER A 81 -5.12 -14.09 7.89
CA SER A 81 -5.95 -15.31 7.75
C SER A 81 -5.18 -16.62 7.56
N ASN A 82 -3.88 -16.59 7.27
CA ASN A 82 -3.01 -17.76 7.16
C ASN A 82 -2.01 -17.88 8.33
N SER A 83 -1.90 -16.87 9.19
CA SER A 83 -0.93 -16.85 10.30
C SER A 83 -1.53 -17.23 11.66
N VAL A 84 -2.85 -17.46 11.73
CA VAL A 84 -3.55 -17.81 12.97
C VAL A 84 -4.29 -19.16 12.91
N ASP A 85 -3.82 -20.08 12.07
CA ASP A 85 -4.21 -21.51 12.10
C ASP A 85 -3.08 -22.38 12.68
#